data_AF-A0AA51IVD2-F1
#
_entry.id   AF-A0AA51IVD2-F1
#
_cell.length_a   1.000
_cell.length_b   1.000
_cell.length_c   1.000
_cell.angle_alpha   90.00
_cell.angle_beta   90.00
_cell.angle_gamma   90.00
#
_symmetry.space_group_name_H-M   'P 1'
#
loop_
_entity.id
_entity.type
_entity.pdbx_description
1 polymer ?
#
loop_
_entity_poly.entity_id
_entity_poly.type
_entity_poly.pdbx_seq_one_letter_code
_entity_poly.pdbx_strand_id
1 'polypeptide(L)'
;DNKEGVIVSDRDSTWKCVCTLSGYHTRCVYDITWCHVSGLIATACGDDIIRIFKESEDSDPNASSFDLICTKLNAHSQDVNCVQWNP
;
A
#
# COMPACT_ATOMS: atom_id res chain seq x y z
N ASP A 1 -7.06 9.20 27.47
CA ASP A 1 -5.75 9.20 26.82
C ASP A 1 -5.86 9.01 25.32
N ASN A 2 -5.12 9.82 24.57
CA ASN A 2 -4.98 9.70 23.13
C ASN A 2 -4.00 8.58 22.81
N LYS A 3 -4.53 7.34 22.69
CA LYS A 3 -3.73 6.13 22.42
C LYS A 3 -2.91 6.22 21.12
N GLU A 4 -3.35 7.09 20.21
CA GLU A 4 -2.74 7.28 18.90
C GLU A 4 -1.56 8.25 18.87
N GLY A 5 -1.43 9.06 19.93
CA GLY A 5 -0.37 10.05 20.08
C GLY A 5 -0.48 11.23 19.12
N VAL A 6 -1.63 11.42 18.44
CA VAL A 6 -1.84 12.53 17.49
C VAL A 6 -2.65 13.64 18.12
N ILE A 7 -2.07 14.84 18.27
CA ILE A 7 -2.80 15.99 18.81
C ILE A 7 -3.88 16.40 17.80
N VAL A 8 -5.13 16.39 18.25
CA VAL A 8 -6.29 16.82 17.46
C VAL A 8 -6.75 18.15 18.07
N SER A 9 -6.45 19.26 17.40
CA SER A 9 -6.66 20.63 17.91
C SER A 9 -8.10 21.12 17.76
N ASP A 10 -8.89 20.52 16.87
CA ASP A 10 -10.30 20.81 16.60
C ASP A 10 -11.07 19.49 16.38
N ARG A 11 -12.40 19.49 16.30
CA ARG A 11 -13.23 18.26 16.13
C ARG A 11 -13.00 17.49 14.81
N ASP A 12 -11.93 17.77 14.09
CA ASP A 12 -11.59 17.19 12.81
C ASP A 12 -10.72 15.93 12.99
N SER A 13 -10.96 14.93 12.14
CA SER A 13 -10.10 13.75 12.08
C SER A 13 -8.76 14.10 11.44
N THR A 14 -7.69 13.48 11.92
CA THR A 14 -6.32 13.69 11.41
C THR A 14 -5.72 12.38 10.90
N TRP A 15 -4.75 12.48 9.99
CA TRP A 15 -4.06 11.34 9.41
C TRP A 15 -2.68 11.16 10.04
N LYS A 16 -2.32 9.91 10.32
CA LYS A 16 -0.99 9.49 10.74
C LYS A 16 -0.48 8.43 9.79
N CYS A 17 0.78 8.53 9.38
CA CYS A 17 1.45 7.45 8.68
C CYS A 17 1.75 6.33 9.69
N VAL A 18 1.08 5.18 9.56
CA VAL A 18 1.26 4.02 10.45
C VAL A 18 2.19 2.95 9.86
N CYS A 19 2.46 3.01 8.56
CA CYS A 19 3.30 2.05 7.86
C CYS A 19 4.00 2.70 6.66
N THR A 20 5.22 2.29 6.34
CA THR A 20 5.93 2.67 5.11
C THR A 20 6.57 1.43 4.49
N LEU A 21 6.13 1.08 3.29
CA LEU A 21 6.67 -0.07 2.54
C LEU A 21 7.89 0.37 1.71
N SER A 22 9.08 0.29 2.30
CA SER A 22 10.32 0.72 1.67
C SER A 22 11.11 -0.43 1.03
N GLY A 23 11.83 -0.15 -0.06
CA GLY A 23 12.78 -1.10 -0.67
C GLY A 23 12.17 -2.10 -1.66
N TYR A 24 10.86 -2.04 -1.90
CA TYR A 24 10.18 -2.97 -2.81
C TYR A 24 10.21 -2.54 -4.29
N HIS A 25 10.30 -1.24 -4.57
CA HIS A 25 10.20 -0.66 -5.91
C HIS A 25 11.54 -0.01 -6.30
N THR A 26 12.02 -0.27 -7.52
CA THR A 26 13.31 0.27 -8.00
C THR A 26 13.14 1.54 -8.84
N ARG A 27 11.90 1.87 -9.23
CA ARG A 27 11.50 3.10 -9.92
C ARG A 27 10.23 3.69 -9.27
N CYS A 28 9.69 4.76 -9.85
CA CYS A 28 8.50 5.43 -9.37
C CYS A 28 7.28 4.50 -9.36
N VAL A 29 6.51 4.53 -8.27
CA VAL A 29 5.16 3.96 -8.21
C VAL A 29 4.20 5.00 -8.78
N TYR A 30 3.53 4.67 -9.88
CA TYR A 30 2.62 5.58 -10.58
C TYR A 30 1.18 5.46 -10.09
N ASP A 31 0.79 4.27 -9.61
CA ASP A 31 -0.56 4.01 -9.15
C ASP A 31 -0.60 2.90 -8.08
N ILE A 32 -1.64 2.94 -7.26
CA ILE A 32 -1.93 1.96 -6.21
C ILE A 32 -3.45 1.77 -6.11
N THR A 33 -3.90 0.52 -6.00
CA THR A 33 -5.30 0.20 -5.75
C THR A 33 -5.43 -0.77 -4.58
N TRP A 34 -6.44 -0.54 -3.74
CA TRP A 34 -6.73 -1.37 -2.57
C TRP A 34 -8.06 -2.07 -2.79
N CYS A 35 -8.05 -3.41 -2.85
CA CYS A 35 -9.24 -4.21 -3.07
C CYS A 35 -10.18 -4.16 -1.86
N HIS A 36 -11.41 -3.69 -2.06
CA HIS A 36 -12.42 -3.64 -1.01
C HIS A 36 -12.92 -5.01 -0.54
N VAL A 37 -12.75 -6.06 -1.36
CA VAL A 37 -13.19 -7.43 -1.04
C VAL A 37 -12.10 -8.21 -0.29
N SER A 38 -10.86 -8.15 -0.75
CA SER A 38 -9.76 -8.99 -0.22
C SER A 38 -8.79 -8.25 0.70
N GLY A 39 -8.84 -6.92 0.74
CA GLY A 39 -7.86 -6.11 1.46
C GLY A 39 -6.46 -6.10 0.83
N LEU A 40 -6.29 -6.69 -0.36
CA LEU A 40 -5.01 -6.70 -1.07
C LEU A 40 -4.71 -5.35 -1.71
N ILE A 41 -3.45 -4.96 -1.66
CA ILE A 41 -2.94 -3.75 -2.30
C ILE A 41 -2.15 -4.14 -3.54
N ALA A 42 -2.49 -3.58 -4.70
CA ALA A 42 -1.71 -3.72 -5.93
C ALA A 42 -1.00 -2.40 -6.26
N THR A 43 0.21 -2.47 -6.80
CA THR A 43 0.98 -1.28 -7.23
C THR A 43 1.40 -1.39 -8.70
N ALA A 44 1.32 -0.26 -9.41
CA ALA A 44 1.87 -0.06 -10.75
C ALA A 44 3.16 0.75 -10.65
N CYS A 45 4.24 0.26 -11.27
CA CYS A 45 5.56 0.85 -11.12
C CYS A 45 6.25 1.00 -12.48
N GLY A 46 7.11 2.01 -12.58
CA GLY A 46 7.96 2.22 -13.75
C GLY A 46 9.03 1.15 -13.94
N ASP A 47 9.23 0.23 -13.00
CA ASP A 47 10.16 -0.90 -13.20
C ASP A 47 9.54 -2.06 -14.00
N ASP A 48 8.39 -1.83 -14.65
CA ASP A 48 7.61 -2.77 -15.45
C ASP A 48 6.98 -3.91 -14.63
N ILE A 49 6.95 -3.79 -13.30
CA ILE A 49 6.53 -4.85 -12.37
C ILE A 49 5.24 -4.43 -11.63
N ILE A 50 4.28 -5.36 -11.58
CA ILE A 50 3.12 -5.26 -10.66
C ILE A 50 3.43 -6.06 -9.39
N ARG A 51 3.14 -5.48 -8.23
CA ARG A 51 3.31 -6.13 -6.92
C ARG A 51 2.01 -6.15 -6.15
N ILE A 52 1.75 -7.24 -5.42
CA ILE A 52 0.60 -7.41 -4.53
C ILE A 52 1.08 -7.56 -3.09
N PHE A 53 0.54 -6.73 -2.21
CA PHE A 53 0.79 -6.74 -0.77
C PHE A 53 -0.46 -7.17 0.00
N LYS A 54 -0.28 -7.88 1.11
CA LYS A 54 -1.32 -8.29 2.04
C LYS A 54 -0.94 -7.81 3.44
N GLU A 55 -1.89 -7.26 4.19
CA GLU A 55 -1.66 -6.94 5.61
C GLU A 55 -1.45 -8.23 6.41
N SER A 56 -0.47 -8.24 7.32
CA SER A 56 -0.20 -9.39 8.18
C SER A 56 -1.36 -9.60 9.17
N GLU A 57 -1.61 -10.85 9.57
CA GLU A 57 -2.76 -11.19 10.44
C GLU A 57 -2.59 -10.67 11.87
N ASP A 58 -1.35 -10.41 12.29
CA ASP A 58 -0.95 -9.89 13.59
C ASP A 58 -0.62 -8.37 13.57
N SER A 59 -1.10 -7.63 12.55
CA SER A 59 -0.82 -6.21 12.42
C SER A 59 -1.40 -5.39 13.60
N ASP A 60 -0.61 -4.44 14.10
CA ASP A 60 -1.10 -3.39 14.99
C ASP A 60 -1.73 -2.28 14.14
N PRO A 61 -3.00 -1.89 14.35
CA PRO A 61 -3.63 -0.79 13.60
C PRO A 61 -2.84 0.53 13.62
N ASN A 62 -1.98 0.72 14.62
CA ASN A 62 -1.20 1.94 14.83
C ASN A 62 0.26 1.79 14.34
N ALA A 63 0.62 0.60 13.89
CA ALA A 63 1.91 0.21 13.34
C ALA A 63 1.75 -0.98 12.35
N SER A 64 0.89 -0.81 11.34
CA SER A 64 0.53 -1.91 10.42
C SER A 64 1.75 -2.52 9.72
N SER A 65 1.70 -3.82 9.47
CA SER A 65 2.69 -4.57 8.70
C SER A 65 2.05 -5.18 7.46
N PHE A 66 2.77 -5.16 6.33
CA PHE A 66 2.32 -5.77 5.08
C PHE A 66 3.41 -6.66 4.51
N ASP A 67 2.98 -7.79 3.97
CA ASP A 67 3.82 -8.78 3.30
C ASP A 67 3.65 -8.67 1.78
N LEU A 68 4.77 -8.74 1.05
CA LEU A 68 4.75 -8.86 -0.40
C LEU A 68 4.41 -10.31 -0.77
N ILE A 69 3.21 -10.53 -1.30
CA ILE A 69 2.72 -11.89 -1.61
C ILE A 69 2.81 -12.26 -3.10
N CYS A 70 2.98 -11.27 -3.98
CA CYS A 70 3.16 -11.53 -5.42
C CYS A 70 4.00 -10.43 -6.07
N THR A 71 4.91 -10.86 -6.95
CA THR A 71 5.71 -9.99 -7.82
C THR A 71 5.61 -10.50 -9.24
N LYS A 72 4.89 -9.76 -10.10
CA LYS A 72 4.82 -10.07 -11.52
C LYS A 72 5.86 -9.26 -12.27
N LEU A 73 7.01 -9.90 -12.52
CA LEU A 73 8.06 -9.33 -13.37
C LEU A 73 7.59 -9.20 -14.82
N ASN A 74 8.03 -8.13 -15.49
CA ASN A 74 7.68 -7.81 -16.88
C ASN A 74 6.16 -7.92 -17.09
N ALA A 75 5.38 -7.29 -16.22
CA ALA A 75 3.93 -7.24 -16.33
C ALA A 75 3.52 -6.52 -17.62
N HIS A 76 4.33 -5.54 -18.03
CA HIS A 76 4.27 -4.83 -19.30
C HIS A 76 5.67 -4.78 -19.94
N SER A 77 5.75 -4.36 -21.20
CA SER A 77 7.03 -4.15 -21.90
C SER A 77 7.66 -2.79 -21.62
N GLN A 78 6.98 -1.95 -20.85
CA GLN A 78 7.35 -0.59 -20.40
C GLN A 78 6.59 -0.31 -19.08
N ASP A 79 6.78 0.90 -18.56
CA ASP A 79 6.20 1.39 -17.32
C ASP A 79 4.71 1.02 -17.16
N VAL A 80 4.37 0.44 -16.00
CA VAL A 80 2.97 0.18 -15.66
C VAL A 80 2.36 1.47 -15.13
N ASN A 81 1.36 1.99 -15.83
CA ASN A 81 0.77 3.29 -15.50
C ASN A 81 -0.40 3.22 -14.52
N CYS A 82 -1.14 2.11 -14.48
CA CYS A 82 -2.34 1.97 -13.66
C CYS A 82 -2.62 0.51 -13.32
N VAL A 83 -3.23 0.28 -12.15
CA VAL A 83 -3.75 -1.01 -11.70
C VAL A 83 -5.14 -0.80 -11.09
N GLN A 84 -6.08 -1.70 -11.38
CA GLN A 84 -7.41 -1.65 -10.77
C GLN A 84 -7.93 -3.03 -10.44
N TRP A 85 -8.45 -3.20 -9.23
CA TRP A 85 -9.17 -4.41 -8.84
C TRP A 85 -10.57 -4.41 -9.45
N ASN A 86 -11.09 -5.61 -9.73
CA ASN A 86 -12.52 -5.75 -9.94
C ASN A 86 -13.27 -5.31 -8.65
N PRO A 87 -14.37 -4.53 -8.78
CA PRO A 87 -15.11 -4.02 -7.63
C PRO A 87 -15.75 -5.12 -6.77
#